data_AF-C9SI88-F1
#
_entry.id   AF-C9SI88-F1
#
_cell.length_a   1.000
_cell.length_b   1.000
_cell.length_c   1.000
_cell.angle_alpha   90.00
_cell.angle_beta   90.00
_cell.angle_gamma   90.00
#
_symmetry.space_group_name_H-M   'P 1'
#
loop_
_entity.id
_entity.type
_entity.pdbx_description
1 polymer ?
#
loop_
_entity_poly.entity_id
_entity_poly.type
_entity_poly.pdbx_seq_one_letter_code
_entity_poly.pdbx_strand_id
1 'polypeptide(L)'
;MSSDEQTKICLGVAVDHRIQRLCKTTPHGLAGESDHVASIKEEGRALKRPREEVAVTAELAGPAYKGGIAVMLQQPRKTHPYDKGIDAVIEDCESLLALYEVFDVASRGSLDIRTNVSVVDLLPFDMYSDTLLDLKVGITSLLANPDMAKESPEKPYRVLLESGLSETCNDLALILTQISRCVERGWPESVAWKNEASLRALSSDTLLLSEMVLKAAKKAERTGFAEIAVVGMKIIARIDKKGRDKDAAYKYGMDPNELRKNFTKMAMHIESLLLDLLEKKEDALNALGQEDYLSSLMDKVSITPSSTRNEYRRSPGAVRSGW
;
A
#
# COMPACT_ATOMS: atom_id res chain seq x y z
N MET A 1 -10.38 -21.37 41.92
CA MET A 1 -9.49 -20.21 41.73
C MET A 1 -8.68 -20.51 40.48
N SER A 2 -9.05 -19.90 39.35
CA SER A 2 -8.50 -20.23 38.02
C SER A 2 -7.15 -19.56 37.83
N SER A 3 -6.15 -20.32 37.40
CA SER A 3 -4.75 -19.92 37.23
C SER A 3 -4.47 -19.13 35.94
N ASP A 4 -5.42 -18.37 35.43
CA ASP A 4 -5.41 -17.86 34.03
C ASP A 4 -5.04 -16.37 33.86
N GLU A 5 -4.66 -15.66 34.93
CA GLU A 5 -4.20 -14.26 34.81
C GLU A 5 -2.67 -14.17 34.70
N GLN A 6 -2.06 -14.98 33.84
CA GLN A 6 -0.69 -14.71 33.44
C GLN A 6 -0.72 -13.54 32.46
N THR A 7 -0.14 -12.41 32.85
CA THR A 7 -0.01 -11.22 31.97
C THR A 7 0.71 -11.64 30.70
N LYS A 8 -0.02 -11.82 29.60
CA LYS A 8 0.57 -12.08 28.29
C LYS A 8 1.33 -10.85 27.81
N ILE A 9 2.50 -11.08 27.21
CA ILE A 9 3.33 -10.04 26.59
C ILE A 9 3.23 -10.25 25.07
N CYS A 10 3.05 -9.17 24.32
CA CYS A 10 3.03 -9.14 22.85
C CYS A 10 3.84 -7.95 22.39
N LEU A 11 4.80 -8.17 21.50
CA LEU A 11 5.74 -7.16 20.99
C LEU A 11 6.49 -6.43 22.12
N GLY A 12 6.81 -7.15 23.20
CA GLY A 12 7.43 -6.57 24.40
C GLY A 12 6.49 -5.69 25.24
N VAL A 13 5.19 -5.66 24.93
CA VAL A 13 4.17 -4.87 25.65
C VAL A 13 3.22 -5.80 26.40
N ALA A 14 2.96 -5.50 27.67
CA ALA A 14 1.95 -6.23 28.45
C ALA A 14 0.55 -6.02 27.85
N VAL A 15 -0.15 -7.12 27.57
CA VAL A 15 -1.49 -7.10 26.98
C VAL A 15 -2.51 -6.87 28.09
N ASP A 16 -3.08 -5.67 28.13
CA ASP A 16 -4.10 -5.30 29.11
C ASP A 16 -5.33 -6.22 29.05
N HIS A 17 -5.89 -6.53 30.21
CA HIS A 17 -7.04 -7.41 30.36
C HIS A 17 -8.27 -6.97 29.54
N ARG A 18 -8.43 -5.66 29.24
CA ARG A 18 -9.51 -5.17 28.36
C ARG A 18 -9.29 -5.56 26.90
N ILE A 19 -8.04 -5.55 26.42
CA ILE A 19 -7.67 -6.01 25.07
C ILE A 19 -7.85 -7.52 24.97
N GLN A 20 -7.45 -8.27 26.01
CA GLN A 20 -7.64 -9.73 26.05
C GLN A 20 -9.13 -10.16 25.91
N ARG A 21 -10.07 -9.32 26.37
CA ARG A 21 -11.52 -9.55 26.18
C ARG A 21 -11.95 -9.42 24.72
N LEU A 22 -11.22 -8.66 23.90
CA LEU A 22 -11.48 -8.51 22.46
C LEU A 22 -10.90 -9.69 21.66
N CYS A 23 -9.85 -10.34 22.15
CA CYS A 23 -9.25 -11.52 21.53
C CYS A 23 -10.25 -12.69 21.50
N LYS A 24 -10.34 -13.38 20.37
CA LYS A 24 -11.29 -14.49 20.15
C LYS A 24 -10.57 -15.68 19.53
N THR A 25 -10.94 -16.88 19.94
CA THR A 25 -10.50 -18.10 19.26
C THR A 25 -11.07 -18.14 17.85
N THR A 26 -10.23 -18.48 16.88
CA THR A 26 -10.64 -18.58 15.48
C THR A 26 -11.15 -20.00 15.20
N PRO A 27 -12.39 -20.17 14.70
CA PRO A 27 -12.90 -21.50 14.36
C PRO A 27 -12.01 -22.15 13.30
N HIS A 28 -11.61 -23.38 13.53
CA HIS A 28 -10.91 -24.20 12.53
C HIS A 28 -11.99 -24.90 11.71
N GLY A 29 -12.14 -24.62 10.42
CA GLY A 29 -13.23 -25.23 9.67
C GLY A 29 -13.23 -25.07 8.16
N LEU A 30 -13.26 -26.25 7.50
CA LEU A 30 -13.79 -26.56 6.17
C LEU A 30 -13.14 -25.84 5.00
N ALA A 31 -11.83 -26.04 4.87
CA ALA A 31 -11.10 -25.58 3.71
C ALA A 31 -10.87 -26.76 2.75
N GLY A 32 -11.28 -26.60 1.49
CA GLY A 32 -11.01 -27.59 0.44
C GLY A 32 -9.50 -27.71 0.20
N GLU A 33 -9.03 -28.86 -0.30
CA GLU A 33 -7.61 -29.06 -0.60
C GLU A 33 -7.08 -28.01 -1.60
N SER A 34 -5.82 -27.61 -1.41
CA SER A 34 -5.12 -26.66 -2.27
C SER A 34 -3.72 -27.17 -2.62
N ASP A 35 -3.35 -27.09 -3.89
CA ASP A 35 -2.08 -27.64 -4.39
C ASP A 35 -0.89 -26.66 -4.26
N HIS A 36 -1.12 -25.43 -3.79
CA HIS A 36 -0.10 -24.37 -3.79
C HIS A 36 1.19 -24.75 -3.04
N VAL A 37 1.11 -25.44 -1.91
CA VAL A 37 2.31 -25.91 -1.16
C VAL A 37 3.11 -26.91 -2.00
N ALA A 38 2.43 -27.79 -2.75
CA ALA A 38 3.10 -28.72 -3.65
C ALA A 38 3.74 -27.97 -4.83
N SER A 39 3.04 -27.00 -5.42
CA SER A 39 3.58 -26.15 -6.49
C SER A 39 4.80 -25.35 -6.06
N ILE A 40 4.81 -24.79 -4.84
CA ILE A 40 5.98 -24.09 -4.27
C ILE A 40 7.17 -25.04 -4.14
N LYS A 41 6.94 -26.26 -3.64
CA LYS A 41 8.00 -27.28 -3.52
C LYS A 41 8.54 -27.72 -4.88
N GLU A 42 7.68 -27.83 -5.89
CA GLU A 42 8.08 -28.21 -7.25
C GLU A 42 8.88 -27.09 -7.91
N GLU A 43 8.39 -25.85 -7.88
CA GLU A 43 9.06 -24.69 -8.47
C GLU A 43 10.40 -24.42 -7.76
N GLY A 44 10.44 -24.53 -6.43
CA GLY A 44 11.68 -24.40 -5.66
C GLY A 44 12.75 -25.41 -6.09
N ARG A 45 12.36 -26.66 -6.37
CA ARG A 45 13.26 -27.69 -6.93
C ARG A 45 13.67 -27.38 -8.36
N ALA A 46 12.74 -26.95 -9.20
CA ALA A 46 13.01 -26.56 -10.59
C ALA A 46 14.03 -25.41 -10.66
N LEU A 47 13.93 -24.46 -9.73
CA LEU A 47 14.87 -23.34 -9.55
C LEU A 47 16.18 -23.72 -8.84
N LYS A 48 16.38 -25.00 -8.51
CA LYS A 48 17.57 -25.53 -7.81
C LYS A 48 17.85 -24.83 -6.47
N ARG A 49 16.81 -24.48 -5.73
CA ARG A 49 16.96 -23.89 -4.39
C ARG A 49 17.46 -24.94 -3.38
N PRO A 50 18.18 -24.51 -2.33
CA PRO A 50 18.53 -25.37 -1.20
C PRO A 50 17.29 -26.10 -0.65
N ARG A 51 17.47 -27.34 -0.21
CA ARG A 51 16.34 -28.18 0.24
C ARG A 51 15.67 -27.58 1.48
N GLU A 52 16.48 -27.00 2.34
CA GLU A 52 16.12 -26.34 3.59
C GLU A 52 15.29 -25.09 3.30
N GLU A 53 15.70 -24.28 2.32
CA GLU A 53 14.94 -23.11 1.85
C GLU A 53 13.57 -23.51 1.31
N VAL A 54 13.49 -24.58 0.51
CA VAL A 54 12.22 -25.10 -0.03
C VAL A 54 11.33 -25.64 1.09
N ALA A 55 11.90 -26.32 2.08
CA ALA A 55 11.15 -26.86 3.21
C ALA A 55 10.51 -25.76 4.05
N VAL A 56 11.31 -24.80 4.53
CA VAL A 56 10.82 -23.70 5.36
C VAL A 56 9.84 -22.80 4.61
N THR A 57 10.12 -22.48 3.35
CA THR A 57 9.19 -21.69 2.51
C THR A 57 7.85 -22.41 2.35
N ALA A 58 7.86 -23.73 2.19
CA ALA A 58 6.63 -24.49 2.06
C ALA A 58 5.86 -24.65 3.39
N GLU A 59 6.56 -24.65 4.53
CA GLU A 59 5.93 -24.61 5.85
C GLU A 59 5.26 -23.26 6.08
N LEU A 60 5.96 -22.15 5.81
CA LEU A 60 5.41 -20.80 5.90
C LEU A 60 4.23 -20.59 4.95
N ALA A 61 4.29 -21.10 3.73
CA ALA A 61 3.19 -21.00 2.78
C ALA A 61 1.98 -21.87 3.15
N GLY A 62 2.19 -22.87 4.01
CA GLY A 62 1.11 -23.71 4.52
C GLY A 62 0.14 -22.91 5.41
N PRO A 63 -1.05 -23.47 5.69
CA PRO A 63 -1.49 -24.83 5.36
C PRO A 63 -2.06 -25.01 3.94
N ALA A 64 -2.03 -26.25 3.44
CA ALA A 64 -2.42 -26.63 2.06
C ALA A 64 -3.94 -26.69 1.82
N TYR A 65 -4.69 -25.70 2.30
CA TYR A 65 -6.14 -25.65 2.16
C TYR A 65 -6.63 -24.30 1.66
N LYS A 66 -7.86 -24.24 1.11
CA LYS A 66 -8.48 -23.02 0.57
C LYS A 66 -9.30 -22.29 1.64
N GLY A 67 -9.00 -21.01 1.84
CA GLY A 67 -9.62 -20.18 2.88
C GLY A 67 -8.72 -20.03 4.10
N GLY A 68 -8.99 -19.05 4.96
CA GLY A 68 -8.13 -18.70 6.09
C GLY A 68 -7.45 -17.35 5.93
N ILE A 69 -6.39 -17.12 6.70
CA ILE A 69 -5.61 -15.87 6.67
C ILE A 69 -4.36 -16.11 5.85
N ALA A 70 -4.13 -15.26 4.85
CA ALA A 70 -2.88 -15.18 4.10
C ALA A 70 -2.21 -13.84 4.40
N VAL A 71 -0.93 -13.89 4.75
CA VAL A 71 -0.09 -12.72 4.98
C VAL A 71 0.92 -12.62 3.84
N MET A 72 0.89 -11.49 3.15
CA MET A 72 1.81 -11.20 2.06
C MET A 72 2.94 -10.30 2.56
N LEU A 73 4.18 -10.79 2.54
CA LEU A 73 5.34 -10.01 2.89
C LEU A 73 5.74 -9.14 1.70
N GLN A 74 5.47 -7.84 1.81
CA GLN A 74 5.85 -6.86 0.78
C GLN A 74 7.36 -6.59 0.74
N GLN A 75 8.06 -6.85 1.85
CA GLN A 75 9.50 -6.62 2.02
C GLN A 75 10.17 -7.84 2.63
N PRO A 76 10.25 -8.96 1.89
CA PRO A 76 10.91 -10.14 2.40
C PRO A 76 12.39 -9.86 2.68
N ARG A 77 12.90 -10.51 3.73
CA ARG A 77 14.30 -10.39 4.12
C ARG A 77 15.16 -11.05 3.05
N LYS A 78 16.39 -10.54 2.87
CA LYS A 78 17.32 -11.06 1.86
C LYS A 78 17.77 -12.49 2.11
N THR A 79 17.93 -12.85 3.38
CA THR A 79 18.52 -14.12 3.80
C THR A 79 17.86 -14.54 5.10
N HIS A 80 17.56 -15.83 5.21
CA HIS A 80 17.08 -16.45 6.43
C HIS A 80 17.98 -17.65 6.76
N PRO A 81 18.10 -18.04 8.04
CA PRO A 81 18.82 -19.22 8.47
C PRO A 81 17.99 -20.50 8.20
N TYR A 82 17.67 -20.76 6.92
CA TYR A 82 16.81 -21.88 6.52
C TYR A 82 17.32 -23.24 6.99
N ASP A 83 18.64 -23.40 7.09
CA ASP A 83 19.32 -24.59 7.58
C ASP A 83 19.00 -24.93 9.05
N LYS A 84 18.50 -23.95 9.80
CA LYS A 84 18.10 -24.11 11.22
C LYS A 84 16.60 -24.34 11.41
N GLY A 85 15.83 -24.40 10.33
CA GLY A 85 14.37 -24.64 10.37
C GLY A 85 13.54 -23.38 10.62
N ILE A 86 12.22 -23.56 10.64
CA ILE A 86 11.23 -22.46 10.65
C ILE A 86 11.31 -21.58 11.90
N ASP A 87 11.52 -22.15 13.09
CA ASP A 87 11.57 -21.36 14.33
C ASP A 87 12.74 -20.36 14.31
N ALA A 88 13.91 -20.79 13.83
CA ALA A 88 15.06 -19.90 13.67
C ALA A 88 14.83 -18.81 12.61
N VAL A 89 14.04 -19.09 11.57
CA VAL A 89 13.65 -18.10 10.55
C VAL A 89 12.69 -17.05 11.13
N ILE A 90 11.74 -17.47 11.97
CA ILE A 90 10.80 -16.59 12.67
C ILE A 90 11.54 -15.71 13.67
N GLU A 91 12.35 -16.30 14.56
CA GLU A 91 13.09 -15.59 15.60
C GLU A 91 14.11 -14.59 15.05
N ASP A 92 14.76 -14.92 13.94
CA ASP A 92 15.73 -14.03 13.29
C ASP A 92 15.03 -12.80 12.69
N CYS A 93 13.77 -12.91 12.24
CA CYS A 93 13.06 -11.86 11.49
C CYS A 93 12.00 -11.15 12.35
N GLU A 94 12.27 -9.89 12.72
CA GLU A 94 11.35 -9.07 13.56
C GLU A 94 9.91 -9.04 13.04
N SER A 95 9.69 -8.97 11.73
CA SER A 95 8.34 -8.99 11.15
C SER A 95 7.64 -10.34 11.32
N LEU A 96 8.36 -11.46 11.13
CA LEU A 96 7.80 -12.80 11.32
C LEU A 96 7.56 -13.08 12.79
N LEU A 97 8.49 -12.69 13.67
CA LEU A 97 8.33 -12.77 15.11
C LEU A 97 7.12 -11.94 15.58
N ALA A 98 6.95 -10.73 15.05
CA ALA A 98 5.80 -9.90 15.37
C ALA A 98 4.48 -10.55 14.93
N LEU A 99 4.43 -11.14 13.73
CA LEU A 99 3.26 -11.89 13.27
C LEU A 99 2.99 -13.09 14.17
N TYR A 100 4.02 -13.85 14.52
CA TYR A 100 3.92 -15.00 15.42
C TYR A 100 3.28 -14.61 16.77
N GLU A 101 3.80 -13.56 17.42
CA GLU A 101 3.28 -13.09 18.71
C GLU A 101 1.85 -12.52 18.60
N VAL A 102 1.58 -11.71 17.57
CA VAL A 102 0.28 -11.08 17.37
C VAL A 102 -0.79 -12.13 17.09
N PHE A 103 -0.53 -13.12 16.24
CA PHE A 103 -1.49 -14.17 15.96
C PHE A 103 -1.75 -15.05 17.18
N ASP A 104 -0.72 -15.42 17.97
CA ASP A 104 -0.94 -16.16 19.23
C ASP A 104 -1.85 -15.37 20.17
N VAL A 105 -1.51 -14.11 20.44
CA VAL A 105 -2.25 -13.32 21.43
C VAL A 105 -3.66 -12.98 20.96
N ALA A 106 -3.81 -12.49 19.74
CA ALA A 106 -5.10 -12.07 19.20
C ALA A 106 -6.09 -13.23 19.07
N SER A 107 -5.59 -14.43 18.79
CA SER A 107 -6.38 -15.64 18.61
C SER A 107 -6.50 -16.51 19.87
N ARG A 108 -5.92 -16.09 21.00
CA ARG A 108 -5.81 -16.90 22.23
C ARG A 108 -5.12 -18.25 22.00
N GLY A 109 -4.07 -18.26 21.19
CA GLY A 109 -3.26 -19.43 20.86
C GLY A 109 -3.90 -20.39 19.86
N SER A 110 -4.96 -19.95 19.16
CA SER A 110 -5.61 -20.78 18.14
C SER A 110 -5.01 -20.60 16.74
N LEU A 111 -4.25 -19.54 16.49
CA LEU A 111 -3.55 -19.31 15.24
C LEU A 111 -2.04 -19.28 15.46
N ASP A 112 -1.34 -20.07 14.67
CA ASP A 112 0.11 -20.12 14.58
C ASP A 112 0.53 -19.99 13.11
N ILE A 113 1.50 -19.12 12.83
CA ILE A 113 2.01 -18.91 11.45
C ILE A 113 2.75 -20.12 10.90
N ARG A 114 3.11 -21.09 11.74
CA ARG A 114 3.75 -22.35 11.34
C ARG A 114 2.74 -23.35 10.75
N THR A 115 1.45 -23.20 11.08
CA THR A 115 0.45 -24.25 10.78
C THR A 115 -0.89 -23.73 10.28
N ASN A 116 -1.26 -22.49 10.56
CA ASN A 116 -2.63 -21.99 10.37
C ASN A 116 -2.74 -20.75 9.47
N VAL A 117 -1.63 -20.04 9.25
CA VAL A 117 -1.58 -18.80 8.47
C VAL A 117 -0.55 -18.94 7.36
N SER A 118 -0.98 -18.78 6.12
CA SER A 118 -0.08 -18.79 4.97
C SER A 118 0.69 -17.49 4.90
N VAL A 119 2.00 -17.54 5.09
CA VAL A 119 2.92 -16.42 4.90
C VAL A 119 3.65 -16.60 3.58
N VAL A 120 3.46 -15.67 2.66
CA VAL A 120 4.02 -15.75 1.30
C VAL A 120 4.75 -14.47 0.96
N ASP A 121 5.93 -14.62 0.37
CA ASP A 121 6.68 -13.51 -0.20
C ASP A 121 6.01 -13.06 -1.49
N LEU A 122 5.63 -11.79 -1.54
CA LEU A 122 5.03 -11.25 -2.74
C LEU A 122 6.09 -10.58 -3.61
N LEU A 123 6.15 -11.01 -4.86
CA LEU A 123 6.83 -10.24 -5.90
C LEU A 123 5.91 -9.08 -6.31
N PRO A 124 6.37 -7.83 -6.20
CA PRO A 124 5.52 -6.64 -6.30
C PRO A 124 4.95 -6.37 -7.70
N PHE A 125 5.31 -7.18 -8.71
CA PHE A 125 4.98 -6.90 -10.11
C PHE A 125 3.50 -7.13 -10.44
N ASP A 126 2.88 -8.21 -9.93
CA ASP A 126 1.49 -8.54 -10.29
C ASP A 126 0.49 -7.55 -9.67
N MET A 127 0.75 -7.11 -8.42
CA MET A 127 -0.05 -6.06 -7.78
C MET A 127 -0.05 -4.75 -8.57
N TYR A 128 1.06 -4.41 -9.23
CA TYR A 128 1.14 -3.15 -9.96
C TYR A 128 0.14 -3.13 -11.11
N SER A 129 0.06 -4.19 -11.91
CA SER A 129 -0.85 -4.23 -13.06
C SER A 129 -2.31 -4.16 -12.63
N ASP A 130 -2.69 -4.87 -11.57
CA ASP A 130 -4.04 -4.81 -11.02
C ASP A 130 -4.38 -3.41 -10.49
N THR A 131 -3.49 -2.83 -9.68
CA THR A 131 -3.68 -1.48 -9.12
C THR A 131 -3.70 -0.40 -10.22
N LEU A 132 -2.94 -0.60 -11.30
CA LEU A 132 -2.92 0.29 -12.46
C LEU A 132 -4.25 0.24 -13.23
N LEU A 133 -4.88 -0.94 -13.28
CA LEU A 133 -6.22 -1.12 -13.86
C LEU A 133 -7.28 -0.42 -13.00
N ASP A 134 -7.19 -0.52 -11.68
CA ASP A 134 -8.10 0.20 -10.76
C ASP A 134 -7.96 1.72 -10.95
N LEU A 135 -6.73 2.22 -11.06
CA LEU A 135 -6.46 3.63 -11.36
C LEU A 135 -7.12 4.05 -12.68
N LYS A 136 -7.03 3.21 -13.72
CA LYS A 136 -7.67 3.47 -15.01
C LYS A 136 -9.18 3.62 -14.87
N VAL A 137 -9.82 2.70 -14.15
CA VAL A 137 -11.26 2.68 -13.94
C VAL A 137 -11.69 3.94 -13.18
N GLY A 138 -11.00 4.26 -12.07
CA GLY A 138 -11.30 5.46 -11.27
C GLY A 138 -11.17 6.77 -12.07
N ILE A 139 -10.07 6.95 -12.81
CA ILE A 139 -9.85 8.16 -13.62
C ILE A 139 -10.88 8.25 -14.75
N THR A 140 -11.17 7.14 -15.44
CA THR A 140 -12.12 7.15 -16.56
C THR A 140 -13.53 7.48 -16.08
N SER A 141 -13.96 6.93 -14.95
CA SER A 141 -15.26 7.23 -14.33
C SER A 141 -15.38 8.71 -13.96
N LEU A 142 -14.32 9.31 -13.42
CA LEU A 142 -14.31 10.75 -13.12
C LEU A 142 -14.40 11.61 -14.39
N LEU A 143 -13.63 11.26 -15.43
CA LEU A 143 -13.62 12.00 -16.69
C LEU A 143 -14.92 11.85 -17.49
N ALA A 144 -15.70 10.79 -17.26
CA ALA A 144 -17.00 10.59 -17.89
C ALA A 144 -18.12 11.51 -17.36
N ASN A 145 -17.85 12.27 -16.28
CA ASN A 145 -18.80 13.19 -15.66
C ASN A 145 -18.40 14.67 -15.87
N PRO A 146 -18.50 15.21 -17.11
CA PRO A 146 -17.97 16.53 -17.46
C PRO A 146 -18.70 17.71 -16.76
N ASP A 147 -19.94 17.53 -16.33
CA ASP A 147 -20.74 18.59 -15.70
C ASP A 147 -20.48 18.79 -14.20
N MET A 148 -19.61 17.99 -13.56
CA MET A 148 -19.33 18.12 -12.11
C MET A 148 -18.81 19.50 -11.70
N ALA A 149 -18.12 20.23 -12.59
CA ALA A 149 -17.65 21.59 -12.30
C ALA A 149 -18.79 22.62 -12.20
N LYS A 150 -20.01 22.30 -12.68
CA LYS A 150 -21.20 23.16 -12.61
C LYS A 150 -22.10 22.84 -11.41
N GLU A 151 -21.79 21.78 -10.67
CA GLU A 151 -22.58 21.30 -9.53
C GLU A 151 -22.10 21.90 -8.21
N SER A 152 -22.88 21.75 -7.14
CA SER A 152 -22.46 22.22 -5.81
C SER A 152 -21.18 21.50 -5.37
N PRO A 153 -20.28 22.15 -4.59
CA PRO A 153 -18.98 21.58 -4.19
C PRO A 153 -19.07 20.21 -3.49
N GLU A 154 -20.21 19.89 -2.88
CA GLU A 154 -20.45 18.60 -2.21
C GLU A 154 -20.36 17.41 -3.18
N LYS A 155 -20.93 17.53 -4.38
CA LYS A 155 -21.03 16.39 -5.30
C LYS A 155 -19.66 16.01 -5.88
N PRO A 156 -18.82 16.95 -6.38
CA PRO A 156 -17.44 16.69 -6.74
C PRO A 156 -16.59 16.15 -5.60
N TYR A 157 -16.76 16.66 -4.37
CA TYR A 157 -16.04 16.17 -3.19
C TYR A 157 -16.35 14.69 -2.94
N ARG A 158 -17.64 14.34 -2.88
CA ARG A 158 -18.08 12.97 -2.60
C ARG A 158 -17.60 12.00 -3.68
N VAL A 159 -17.75 12.36 -4.95
CA VAL A 159 -17.34 11.50 -6.07
C VAL A 159 -15.82 11.31 -6.08
N LEU A 160 -15.03 12.36 -5.80
CA LEU A 160 -13.57 12.22 -5.70
C LEU A 160 -13.16 11.35 -4.52
N LEU A 161 -13.78 11.53 -3.36
CA LEU A 161 -13.48 10.74 -2.17
C LEU A 161 -13.83 9.26 -2.37
N GLU A 162 -15.03 8.97 -2.88
CA GLU A 162 -15.51 7.62 -3.17
C GLU A 162 -14.73 6.94 -4.30
N SER A 163 -14.04 7.70 -5.15
CA SER A 163 -13.21 7.12 -6.22
C SER A 163 -11.97 6.38 -5.72
N GLY A 164 -11.52 6.62 -4.48
CA GLY A 164 -10.32 6.00 -3.92
C GLY A 164 -9.01 6.37 -4.64
N LEU A 165 -9.03 7.32 -5.59
CA LEU A 165 -7.87 7.57 -6.46
C LEU A 165 -6.59 7.96 -5.73
N SER A 166 -6.70 8.67 -4.61
CA SER A 166 -5.51 9.03 -3.82
C SER A 166 -4.86 7.80 -3.20
N GLU A 167 -5.67 6.90 -2.63
CA GLU A 167 -5.24 5.61 -2.09
C GLU A 167 -4.59 4.75 -3.18
N THR A 168 -5.27 4.62 -4.34
CA THR A 168 -4.71 3.87 -5.49
C THR A 168 -3.37 4.45 -5.97
N CYS A 169 -3.21 5.78 -6.01
CA CYS A 169 -1.94 6.41 -6.36
C CYS A 169 -0.85 6.15 -5.30
N ASN A 170 -1.21 6.15 -4.02
CA ASN A 170 -0.29 5.82 -2.93
C ASN A 170 0.15 4.35 -3.00
N ASP A 171 -0.79 3.43 -3.25
CA ASP A 171 -0.50 2.01 -3.41
C ASP A 171 0.45 1.76 -4.58
N LEU A 172 0.21 2.39 -5.73
CA LEU A 172 1.15 2.34 -6.87
C LEU A 172 2.54 2.85 -6.49
N ALA A 173 2.64 3.94 -5.71
CA ALA A 173 3.93 4.45 -5.25
C ALA A 173 4.63 3.48 -4.27
N LEU A 174 3.89 2.80 -3.40
CA LEU A 174 4.42 1.78 -2.50
C LEU A 174 4.90 0.54 -3.27
N ILE A 175 4.09 0.05 -4.21
CA ILE A 175 4.45 -1.08 -5.08
C ILE A 175 5.71 -0.77 -5.89
N LEU A 176 5.78 0.41 -6.50
CA LEU A 176 6.96 0.86 -7.24
C LEU A 176 8.19 1.01 -6.34
N THR A 177 8.03 1.36 -5.07
CA THR A 177 9.13 1.35 -4.10
C THR A 177 9.69 -0.05 -3.92
N GLN A 178 8.84 -1.08 -3.87
CA GLN A 178 9.30 -2.46 -3.78
C GLN A 178 9.93 -2.92 -5.10
N ILE A 179 9.34 -2.56 -6.25
CA ILE A 179 9.93 -2.85 -7.57
C ILE A 179 11.32 -2.22 -7.68
N SER A 180 11.49 -0.93 -7.34
CA SER A 180 12.80 -0.26 -7.33
C SER A 180 13.81 -1.02 -6.49
N ARG A 181 13.42 -1.45 -5.29
CA ARG A 181 14.30 -2.23 -4.40
C ARG A 181 14.64 -3.58 -4.97
N CYS A 182 13.70 -4.28 -5.61
CA CYS A 182 13.97 -5.54 -6.32
C CYS A 182 15.00 -5.33 -7.43
N VAL A 183 14.87 -4.26 -8.22
CA VAL A 183 15.83 -3.89 -9.28
C VAL A 183 17.21 -3.58 -8.70
N GLU A 184 17.28 -2.74 -7.66
CA GLU A 184 18.53 -2.34 -7.00
C GLU A 184 19.24 -3.50 -6.31
N ARG A 185 18.48 -4.43 -5.71
CA ARG A 185 19.02 -5.64 -5.07
C ARG A 185 19.57 -6.64 -6.09
N GLY A 186 19.07 -6.59 -7.32
CA GLY A 186 19.27 -7.64 -8.31
C GLY A 186 18.55 -8.93 -7.94
N TRP A 187 18.49 -9.85 -8.89
CA TRP A 187 17.85 -11.14 -8.72
C TRP A 187 18.70 -12.24 -9.38
N PRO A 188 18.56 -13.51 -8.93
CA PRO A 188 19.27 -14.62 -9.53
C PRO A 188 18.96 -14.79 -11.02
N GLU A 189 19.93 -15.25 -11.79
CA GLU A 189 19.80 -15.44 -13.24
C GLU A 189 18.64 -16.40 -13.61
N SER A 190 18.34 -17.37 -12.73
CA SER A 190 17.25 -18.34 -12.91
C SER A 190 15.85 -17.71 -12.99
N VAL A 191 15.65 -16.54 -12.37
CA VAL A 191 14.37 -15.80 -12.39
C VAL A 191 14.48 -14.48 -13.15
N ALA A 192 15.66 -14.17 -13.70
CA ALA A 192 15.89 -12.89 -14.35
C ALA A 192 14.96 -12.67 -15.54
N TRP A 193 14.78 -13.68 -16.38
CA TRP A 193 13.89 -13.58 -17.53
C TRP A 193 12.43 -13.27 -17.13
N LYS A 194 11.93 -13.81 -16.01
CA LYS A 194 10.57 -13.54 -15.50
C LYS A 194 10.47 -12.08 -15.04
N ASN A 195 11.36 -11.66 -14.14
CA ASN A 195 11.34 -10.29 -13.58
C ASN A 195 11.56 -9.23 -14.66
N GLU A 196 12.46 -9.48 -15.61
CA GLU A 196 12.69 -8.57 -16.74
C GLU A 196 11.48 -8.52 -17.69
N ALA A 197 10.79 -9.65 -17.92
CA ALA A 197 9.56 -9.67 -18.70
C ALA A 197 8.45 -8.88 -17.98
N SER A 198 8.28 -9.07 -16.67
CA SER A 198 7.35 -8.29 -15.86
C SER A 198 7.64 -6.80 -15.95
N LEU A 199 8.89 -6.35 -15.74
CA LEU A 199 9.25 -4.93 -15.85
C LEU A 199 8.93 -4.31 -17.22
N ARG A 200 9.16 -5.05 -18.31
CA ARG A 200 8.77 -4.60 -19.65
C ARG A 200 7.26 -4.50 -19.81
N ALA A 201 6.51 -5.47 -19.26
CA ALA A 201 5.05 -5.44 -19.26
C ALA A 201 4.52 -4.23 -18.47
N LEU A 202 5.03 -3.97 -17.27
CA LEU A 202 4.66 -2.80 -16.46
C LEU A 202 4.92 -1.49 -17.21
N SER A 203 6.05 -1.39 -17.90
CA SER A 203 6.38 -0.22 -18.71
C SER A 203 5.35 -0.01 -19.83
N SER A 204 5.00 -1.09 -20.53
CA SER A 204 4.00 -1.07 -21.60
C SER A 204 2.62 -0.69 -21.08
N ASP A 205 2.17 -1.29 -19.97
CA ASP A 205 0.87 -1.05 -19.37
C ASP A 205 0.75 0.41 -18.87
N THR A 206 1.81 0.92 -18.24
CA THR A 206 1.89 2.30 -17.75
C THR A 206 1.81 3.30 -18.91
N LEU A 207 2.46 3.01 -20.03
CA LEU A 207 2.40 3.84 -21.24
C LEU A 207 0.99 3.84 -21.84
N LEU A 208 0.40 2.66 -22.01
CA LEU A 208 -0.97 2.50 -22.50
C LEU A 208 -1.97 3.26 -21.64
N LEU A 209 -1.85 3.16 -20.31
CA LEU A 209 -2.70 3.92 -19.38
C LEU A 209 -2.58 5.42 -19.63
N SER A 210 -1.34 5.92 -19.67
CA SER A 210 -1.07 7.33 -19.86
C SER A 210 -1.70 7.86 -21.15
N GLU A 211 -1.55 7.14 -22.26
CA GLU A 211 -2.16 7.52 -23.54
C GLU A 211 -3.69 7.54 -23.49
N MET A 212 -4.30 6.52 -22.88
CA MET A 212 -5.75 6.43 -22.74
C MET A 212 -6.31 7.57 -21.88
N VAL A 213 -5.70 7.82 -20.71
CA VAL A 213 -6.14 8.88 -19.80
C VAL A 213 -5.95 10.26 -20.44
N LEU A 214 -4.82 10.51 -21.11
CA LEU A 214 -4.60 11.77 -21.81
C LEU A 214 -5.60 11.99 -22.94
N LYS A 215 -6.01 10.93 -23.65
CA LYS A 215 -7.06 11.00 -24.68
C LYS A 215 -8.43 11.28 -24.07
N ALA A 216 -8.76 10.65 -22.95
CA ALA A 216 -10.01 10.88 -22.21
C ALA A 216 -10.07 12.32 -21.67
N ALA A 217 -8.99 12.80 -21.05
CA ALA A 217 -8.95 14.13 -20.46
C ALA A 217 -9.01 15.26 -21.51
N LYS A 218 -8.49 15.03 -22.73
CA LYS A 218 -8.68 15.96 -23.86
C LYS A 218 -10.15 16.12 -24.26
N LYS A 219 -10.97 15.07 -24.08
CA LYS A 219 -12.41 15.10 -24.41
C LYS A 219 -13.26 15.74 -23.32
N ALA A 220 -12.79 15.71 -22.07
CA ALA A 220 -13.55 16.13 -20.89
C ALA A 220 -13.47 17.65 -20.57
N GLU A 221 -13.10 18.50 -21.53
CA GLU A 221 -13.01 19.97 -21.42
C GLU A 221 -12.59 20.52 -20.02
N ARG A 222 -11.27 20.56 -19.75
CA ARG A 222 -10.61 21.24 -18.60
C ARG A 222 -11.43 21.43 -17.30
N THR A 223 -12.04 20.36 -16.78
CA THR A 223 -12.46 20.32 -15.38
C THR A 223 -11.23 20.20 -14.47
N GLY A 224 -11.30 20.65 -13.21
CA GLY A 224 -10.17 20.53 -12.27
C GLY A 224 -9.62 19.10 -12.13
N PHE A 225 -10.50 18.09 -12.26
CA PHE A 225 -10.14 16.67 -12.32
C PHE A 225 -9.32 16.31 -13.57
N ALA A 226 -9.70 16.86 -14.73
CA ALA A 226 -8.96 16.66 -15.97
C ALA A 226 -7.55 17.25 -15.89
N GLU A 227 -7.34 18.35 -15.17
CA GLU A 227 -6.01 18.93 -14.97
C GLU A 227 -5.10 18.02 -14.13
N ILE A 228 -5.61 17.43 -13.04
CA ILE A 228 -4.85 16.48 -12.20
C ILE A 228 -4.45 15.24 -13.01
N ALA A 229 -5.42 14.63 -13.71
CA ALA A 229 -5.17 13.47 -14.57
C ALA A 229 -4.15 13.81 -15.68
N VAL A 230 -4.25 15.00 -16.26
CA VAL A 230 -3.34 15.47 -17.32
C VAL A 230 -1.94 15.77 -16.79
N VAL A 231 -1.79 16.40 -15.62
CA VAL A 231 -0.48 16.71 -15.04
C VAL A 231 0.25 15.44 -14.65
N GLY A 232 -0.43 14.50 -13.99
CA GLY A 232 0.14 13.19 -13.65
C GLY A 232 0.58 12.39 -14.87
N MET A 233 -0.31 12.23 -15.85
CA MET A 233 -0.06 11.39 -17.02
C MET A 233 0.89 12.03 -18.05
N LYS A 234 0.94 13.37 -18.16
CA LYS A 234 1.94 14.04 -19.01
C LYS A 234 3.37 13.81 -18.52
N ILE A 235 3.59 13.66 -17.21
CA ILE A 235 4.93 13.37 -16.69
C ILE A 235 5.29 11.93 -17.01
N ILE A 236 4.36 10.98 -16.83
CA ILE A 236 4.54 9.57 -17.20
C ILE A 236 4.81 9.40 -18.71
N ALA A 237 4.09 10.11 -19.58
CA ALA A 237 4.32 10.09 -21.04
C ALA A 237 5.68 10.67 -21.47
N ARG A 238 6.33 11.51 -20.63
CA ARG A 238 7.67 12.06 -20.92
C ARG A 238 8.79 11.09 -20.53
N ILE A 239 8.55 10.19 -19.58
CA ILE A 239 9.50 9.17 -19.12
C ILE A 239 9.78 8.17 -20.25
N ASP A 240 8.75 7.77 -20.99
CA ASP A 240 8.88 6.91 -22.19
C ASP A 240 9.77 7.54 -23.29
N LYS A 241 9.71 8.87 -23.47
CA LYS A 241 10.55 9.57 -24.45
C LYS A 241 12.02 9.61 -24.06
N LYS A 242 12.34 9.61 -22.76
CA LYS A 242 13.72 9.59 -22.25
C LYS A 242 14.33 8.19 -22.26
N GLY A 243 13.52 7.14 -22.09
CA GLY A 243 13.99 5.75 -22.12
C GLY A 243 14.54 5.25 -23.47
N ARG A 244 14.42 6.06 -24.53
CA ARG A 244 15.08 5.81 -25.82
C ARG A 244 16.52 6.32 -25.88
N ASP A 245 16.94 7.14 -24.93
CA ASP A 245 18.34 7.51 -24.74
C ASP A 245 18.99 6.55 -23.72
N LYS A 246 20.27 6.25 -23.96
CA LYS A 246 21.06 5.11 -23.45
C LYS A 246 21.35 5.11 -21.94
N ASP A 247 20.39 5.47 -21.09
CA ASP A 247 20.58 5.47 -19.64
C ASP A 247 20.27 4.09 -19.04
N ALA A 248 21.16 3.59 -18.18
CA ALA A 248 21.01 2.28 -17.55
C ALA A 248 19.75 2.20 -16.66
N ALA A 249 19.26 3.35 -16.18
CA ALA A 249 18.01 3.47 -15.42
C ALA A 249 16.75 3.08 -16.24
N TYR A 250 16.83 3.13 -17.58
CA TYR A 250 15.72 2.78 -18.48
C TYR A 250 15.94 1.44 -19.18
N LYS A 251 16.81 0.55 -18.66
CA LYS A 251 17.09 -0.77 -19.24
C LYS A 251 15.82 -1.56 -19.61
N TYR A 252 14.72 -1.32 -18.90
CA TYR A 252 13.43 -1.99 -19.09
C TYR A 252 12.31 -1.10 -19.65
N GLY A 253 12.64 0.07 -20.18
CA GLY A 253 11.69 1.04 -20.74
C GLY A 253 11.12 2.05 -19.73
N MET A 254 11.31 1.84 -18.43
CA MET A 254 10.86 2.75 -17.37
C MET A 254 11.84 2.80 -16.19
N ASP A 255 11.87 3.94 -15.48
CA ASP A 255 12.49 4.06 -14.16
C ASP A 255 11.40 3.98 -13.06
N PRO A 256 11.34 2.90 -12.26
CA PRO A 256 10.37 2.76 -11.19
C PRO A 256 10.47 3.86 -10.13
N ASN A 257 11.67 4.43 -9.88
CA ASN A 257 11.86 5.52 -8.93
C ASN A 257 11.23 6.83 -9.42
N GLU A 258 11.27 7.09 -10.73
CA GLU A 258 10.65 8.25 -11.35
C GLU A 258 9.11 8.11 -11.37
N LEU A 259 8.61 6.93 -11.74
CA LEU A 259 7.17 6.63 -11.67
C LEU A 259 6.61 6.77 -10.26
N ARG A 260 7.33 6.27 -9.24
CA ARG A 260 6.94 6.41 -7.83
C ARG A 260 6.73 7.87 -7.46
N LYS A 261 7.69 8.74 -7.80
CA LYS A 261 7.61 10.17 -7.51
C LYS A 261 6.37 10.80 -8.15
N ASN A 262 6.01 10.35 -9.36
CA ASN A 262 4.83 10.86 -10.06
C ASN A 262 3.52 10.41 -9.41
N PHE A 263 3.38 9.13 -9.07
CA PHE A 263 2.18 8.66 -8.37
C PHE A 263 2.03 9.31 -6.99
N THR A 264 3.14 9.50 -6.25
CA THR A 264 3.12 10.28 -5.00
C THR A 264 2.64 11.71 -5.24
N LYS A 265 3.11 12.35 -6.32
CA LYS A 265 2.69 13.71 -6.68
C LYS A 265 1.22 13.77 -7.09
N MET A 266 0.73 12.76 -7.80
CA MET A 266 -0.68 12.64 -8.14
C MET A 266 -1.55 12.52 -6.89
N ALA A 267 -1.19 11.64 -5.94
CA ALA A 267 -1.88 11.51 -4.67
C ALA A 267 -1.96 12.86 -3.93
N MET A 268 -0.83 13.55 -3.77
CA MET A 268 -0.80 14.88 -3.13
C MET A 268 -1.71 15.90 -3.82
N HIS A 269 -1.77 15.90 -5.16
CA HIS A 269 -2.66 16.78 -5.90
C HIS A 269 -4.15 16.44 -5.73
N ILE A 270 -4.48 15.14 -5.65
CA ILE A 270 -5.84 14.68 -5.36
C ILE A 270 -6.25 15.11 -3.94
N GLU A 271 -5.38 14.90 -2.95
CA GLU A 271 -5.63 15.32 -1.56
C GLU A 271 -5.81 16.84 -1.45
N SER A 272 -4.98 17.61 -2.16
CA SER A 272 -5.12 19.08 -2.18
C SER A 272 -6.47 19.50 -2.77
N LEU A 273 -6.93 18.83 -3.83
CA LEU A 273 -8.24 19.11 -4.41
C LEU A 273 -9.40 18.69 -3.49
N LEU A 274 -9.27 17.57 -2.78
CA LEU A 274 -10.24 17.15 -1.76
C LEU A 274 -10.37 18.22 -0.68
N LEU A 275 -9.24 18.77 -0.21
CA LEU A 275 -9.23 19.84 0.78
C LEU A 275 -9.88 21.13 0.24
N ASP A 276 -9.51 21.58 -0.96
CA ASP A 276 -10.09 22.77 -1.59
C ASP A 276 -11.62 22.64 -1.78
N LEU A 277 -12.10 21.44 -2.14
CA LEU A 277 -13.53 21.16 -2.31
C LEU A 277 -14.26 21.11 -0.97
N LEU A 278 -13.60 20.61 0.08
CA LEU A 278 -14.13 20.60 1.43
C LEU A 278 -14.28 22.04 1.93
N GLU A 279 -13.25 22.88 1.86
CA GLU A 279 -13.30 24.29 2.28
C GLU A 279 -14.44 25.04 1.58
N LYS A 280 -14.59 24.88 0.26
CA LYS A 280 -15.71 25.47 -0.49
C LYS A 280 -17.08 24.96 -0.05
N LYS A 281 -17.18 23.70 0.37
CA LYS A 281 -18.40 23.13 0.93
C LYS A 281 -18.68 23.74 2.30
N GLU A 282 -17.66 23.94 3.14
CA GLU A 282 -17.81 24.59 4.44
C GLU A 282 -18.29 26.03 4.29
N ASP A 283 -17.68 26.81 3.39
CA ASP A 283 -18.11 28.18 3.10
C ASP A 283 -19.57 28.25 2.64
N ALA A 284 -20.00 27.31 1.79
CA ALA A 284 -21.38 27.23 1.32
C ALA A 284 -22.37 26.88 2.45
N LEU A 285 -21.97 26.01 3.38
CA LEU A 285 -22.79 25.62 4.54
C LEU A 285 -22.83 26.70 5.63
N ASN A 286 -21.72 27.40 5.85
CA ASN A 286 -21.63 28.56 6.74
C ASN A 286 -22.52 29.70 6.24
N ALA A 287 -22.56 29.92 4.92
CA ALA A 287 -23.51 30.86 4.31
C ALA A 287 -24.99 30.45 4.50
N LEU A 288 -25.26 29.17 4.80
CA LEU A 288 -26.59 28.61 5.05
C LEU A 288 -26.89 28.39 6.55
N GLY A 289 -25.95 28.66 7.46
CA GLY A 289 -26.10 28.50 8.92
C GLY A 289 -26.16 27.06 9.41
N GLN A 290 -25.47 26.12 8.76
CA GLN A 290 -25.50 24.67 9.08
C GLN A 290 -24.17 24.14 9.66
N GLU A 291 -23.75 24.66 10.82
CA GLU A 291 -22.43 24.41 11.43
C GLU A 291 -22.25 22.98 11.98
N ASP A 292 -23.31 22.33 12.50
CA ASP A 292 -23.21 21.00 13.15
C ASP A 292 -22.87 19.85 12.18
N TYR A 293 -23.18 20.00 10.89
CA TYR A 293 -22.87 18.99 9.88
C TYR A 293 -21.36 18.95 9.53
N LEU A 294 -20.66 20.08 9.69
CA LEU A 294 -19.24 20.28 9.36
C LEU A 294 -18.30 19.46 10.26
N SER A 295 -18.57 19.45 11.56
CA SER A 295 -17.74 18.73 12.54
C SER A 295 -17.70 17.21 12.29
N SER A 296 -18.78 16.63 11.75
CA SER A 296 -18.83 15.18 11.46
C SER A 296 -18.05 14.76 10.20
N LEU A 297 -17.70 15.70 9.32
CA LEU A 297 -16.99 15.43 8.07
C LEU A 297 -15.47 15.50 8.23
N MET A 298 -14.97 16.41 9.07
CA MET A 298 -13.54 16.56 9.35
C MET A 298 -12.93 15.30 10.01
N ASP A 299 -13.71 14.56 10.80
CA ASP A 299 -13.30 13.27 11.38
C ASP A 299 -12.97 12.20 10.32
N LYS A 300 -13.35 12.41 9.05
CA LYS A 300 -13.14 11.46 7.94
C LYS A 300 -11.98 11.83 7.03
N VAL A 301 -11.36 12.99 7.20
CA VAL A 301 -10.17 13.39 6.44
C VAL A 301 -8.94 12.94 7.23
N SER A 302 -8.24 11.93 6.74
CA SER A 302 -7.01 11.43 7.37
C SER A 302 -5.86 12.41 7.13
N ILE A 303 -5.75 13.43 7.97
CA ILE A 303 -4.58 14.32 7.98
C ILE A 303 -3.54 13.68 8.90
N THR A 304 -2.57 12.98 8.33
CA THR A 304 -1.32 12.71 9.06
C THR A 304 -0.68 14.06 9.42
N PRO A 305 -0.41 14.35 10.71
CA PRO A 305 0.13 15.64 11.11
C PRO A 305 1.59 15.74 10.69
N SER A 306 1.88 16.68 9.80
CA SER A 306 3.25 17.12 9.53
C SER A 306 3.72 17.99 10.70
N SER A 307 4.39 17.36 11.66
CA SER A 307 5.17 18.03 12.68
C SER A 307 6.29 18.83 12.02
N THR A 308 6.13 20.14 11.88
CA THR A 308 7.14 21.15 12.25
C THR A 308 6.57 22.56 12.05
N ARG A 309 6.16 23.22 13.13
CA ARG A 309 6.15 24.68 13.21
C ARG A 309 6.45 25.10 14.65
N ASN A 310 7.73 25.02 15.03
CA ASN A 310 8.18 25.61 16.27
C ASN A 310 8.09 27.14 16.16
N GLU A 311 7.30 27.71 17.06
CA GLU A 311 7.07 29.11 17.26
C GLU A 311 8.36 29.82 17.67
N TYR A 312 8.82 30.77 16.85
CA TYR A 312 9.61 31.90 17.33
C TYR A 312 8.67 33.10 17.40
N ARG A 313 8.02 33.32 18.55
CA ARG A 313 7.38 34.60 18.85
C ARG A 313 8.14 35.30 19.97
N ARG A 314 8.89 36.32 19.55
CA ARG A 314 9.51 37.34 20.40
C ARG A 314 8.42 38.02 21.25
N SER A 315 8.63 38.09 22.56
CA SER A 315 7.92 39.03 23.44
C SER A 315 8.68 40.36 23.50
N PRO A 316 8.06 41.52 23.27
CA PRO A 316 8.63 42.81 23.63
C PRO A 316 8.34 43.11 25.11
N GLY A 317 9.29 43.80 25.74
CA GLY A 317 9.37 43.98 27.18
C GLY A 317 8.31 44.89 27.81
N ALA A 318 8.13 44.69 29.11
CA ALA A 318 7.68 45.71 30.05
C ALA A 318 8.77 45.89 31.11
N VAL A 319 9.15 47.14 31.27
CA VAL A 319 10.22 47.67 32.13
C VAL A 319 9.61 48.14 33.45
N ARG A 320 10.43 48.05 34.54
CA ARG A 320 10.35 48.73 35.86
C ARG A 320 9.31 48.17 36.85
N SER A 321 9.54 48.12 38.16
CA SER A 321 10.66 48.49 39.05
C SER A 321 10.18 48.20 40.49
N GLY A 322 11.07 47.86 41.41
CA GLY A 322 10.86 48.16 42.83
C GLY A 322 11.37 47.13 43.82
N TRP A 323 12.48 47.51 44.45
CA TRP A 323 13.10 46.98 45.68
C TRP A 323 13.93 45.70 45.55
#